data_AF-A0AAE1Y3I3-F1
#
_entry.id   AF-A0AAE1Y3I3-F1
#
_cell.length_a   1.000
_cell.length_b   1.000
_cell.length_c   1.000
_cell.angle_alpha   90.00
_cell.angle_beta   90.00
_cell.angle_gamma   90.00
#
_symmetry.space_group_name_H-M   'P 1'
#
loop_
_entity.id
_entity.type
_entity.pdbx_description
1 polymer ?
#
loop_
_entity_poly.entity_id
_entity_poly.type
_entity_poly.pdbx_seq_one_letter_code
_entity_poly.pdbx_strand_id
1 'polypeptide(L)'
;MDTPLPLLSLKPYIEVDHSNVESYLRQRSRTVELLRQNLIEAQQSMKYYADKKRTEREFVVGDYVYLRLQLYRQNSLHSRRNLKLAPKYFGSFLTDERIGGVAYRLKLPPTTSIHPVFHVSLLKKQLETSTHPHLLYLYTMMKVFAGYIQLLF
;
A
#
# COMPACT_ATOMS: atom_id res chain seq x y z
N MET A 1 -65.07 -10.63 11.05
CA MET A 1 -65.12 -10.67 12.53
C MET A 1 -63.74 -10.26 13.00
N ASP A 2 -63.53 -8.96 13.12
CA ASP A 2 -62.27 -8.34 13.52
C ASP A 2 -62.18 -8.41 15.05
N THR A 3 -61.30 -9.26 15.58
CA THR A 3 -61.00 -9.25 17.01
C THR A 3 -60.19 -7.99 17.33
N PRO A 4 -60.68 -7.07 18.17
CA PRO A 4 -59.92 -5.87 18.51
C PRO A 4 -58.73 -6.29 19.37
N LEU A 5 -57.57 -5.69 19.10
CA LEU A 5 -56.35 -5.93 19.84
C LEU A 5 -56.55 -5.59 21.33
N PRO A 6 -56.00 -6.39 22.27
CA PRO A 6 -56.16 -6.14 23.68
C PRO A 6 -55.47 -4.82 24.06
N LEU A 7 -56.20 -3.93 24.73
CA LEU A 7 -55.65 -2.69 25.28
C LEU A 7 -54.55 -3.04 26.29
N LEU A 8 -53.33 -2.56 26.01
CA LEU A 8 -52.21 -2.68 26.92
C LEU A 8 -52.58 -1.93 28.21
N SER A 9 -52.80 -2.68 29.31
CA SER A 9 -53.00 -2.10 30.64
C SER A 9 -51.79 -1.25 31.00
N LEU A 10 -51.94 0.08 30.88
CA LEU A 10 -50.98 1.04 31.39
C LEU A 10 -50.93 0.86 32.90
N LYS A 11 -49.85 0.23 33.38
CA LYS A 11 -49.55 0.21 34.82
C LYS A 11 -49.58 1.65 35.35
N PRO A 12 -50.07 1.89 36.59
CA PRO A 12 -50.11 3.22 37.17
C PRO A 12 -48.73 3.87 37.04
N TYR A 13 -48.71 5.11 36.58
CA TYR A 13 -47.52 5.93 36.52
C TYR A 13 -46.97 6.02 37.95
N ILE A 14 -45.95 5.22 38.25
CA ILE A 14 -45.17 5.38 39.48
C ILE A 14 -44.67 6.82 39.40
N GLU A 15 -45.01 7.66 40.36
CA GLU A 15 -44.41 8.98 40.50
C GLU A 15 -42.90 8.77 40.66
N VAL A 16 -42.20 8.78 39.54
CA VAL A 16 -40.76 8.59 39.52
C VAL A 16 -40.19 9.85 40.14
N ASP A 17 -39.48 9.69 41.25
CA ASP A 17 -38.70 10.74 41.87
C ASP A 17 -37.92 11.50 40.78
N HIS A 18 -38.41 12.69 40.44
CA HIS A 18 -37.97 13.45 39.27
C HIS A 18 -36.48 13.82 39.39
N SER A 19 -35.98 13.91 40.62
CA SER A 19 -34.57 14.17 40.92
C SER A 19 -33.64 13.05 40.42
N ASN A 20 -34.11 11.80 40.46
CA ASN A 20 -33.33 10.63 40.04
C ASN A 20 -33.33 10.47 38.50
N VAL A 21 -34.41 10.91 37.85
CA VAL A 21 -34.49 10.94 36.38
C VAL A 21 -33.57 12.02 35.80
N GLU A 22 -33.59 13.22 36.37
CA GLU A 22 -32.69 14.30 35.92
C GLU A 22 -31.22 13.96 36.11
N SER A 23 -30.86 13.38 37.26
CA SER A 23 -29.48 12.96 37.53
C SER A 23 -29.02 11.85 36.57
N TYR A 24 -29.88 10.88 36.27
CA TYR A 24 -29.63 9.83 35.29
C TYR A 24 -29.44 10.40 33.87
N LEU A 25 -30.30 11.31 33.42
CA LEU A 25 -30.19 11.95 32.10
C LEU A 25 -28.90 12.78 31.99
N ARG A 26 -28.54 13.51 33.05
CA ARG A 26 -27.28 14.28 33.13
C ARG A 26 -26.06 13.35 33.08
N GLN A 27 -26.09 12.24 33.82
CA GLN A 27 -25.01 11.24 33.81
C GLN A 27 -24.89 10.59 32.43
N ARG A 28 -26.00 10.17 31.81
CA ARG A 28 -26.02 9.61 30.46
C ARG A 28 -25.43 10.58 29.45
N SER A 29 -25.78 11.86 29.52
CA SER A 29 -25.26 12.90 28.64
C SER A 29 -23.74 13.05 28.78
N ARG A 30 -23.23 13.06 30.02
CA ARG A 30 -21.78 13.07 30.29
C ARG A 30 -21.07 11.84 29.72
N THR A 31 -21.66 10.65 29.90
CA THR A 31 -21.08 9.41 29.37
C THR A 31 -21.04 9.42 27.84
N VAL A 32 -22.10 9.88 27.17
CA VAL A 32 -22.14 9.99 25.71
C VAL A 32 -21.07 10.97 25.22
N GLU A 33 -20.89 12.09 25.91
CA GLU A 33 -19.87 13.07 25.56
C GLU A 33 -18.45 12.50 25.70
N LEU A 34 -18.17 11.82 26.81
CA LEU A 34 -16.90 11.12 27.02
C LEU A 34 -16.64 10.07 25.92
N LEU A 35 -17.65 9.30 25.54
CA LEU A 35 -17.52 8.31 24.47
C LEU A 35 -17.19 8.96 23.11
N ARG A 36 -17.80 10.10 22.80
CA ARG A 36 -17.48 10.86 21.58
C ARG A 36 -16.04 11.36 21.59
N GLN A 37 -15.58 11.90 22.72
CA GLN A 37 -14.20 12.38 22.86
C GLN A 37 -13.20 11.24 22.65
N ASN A 38 -13.40 10.11 23.33
CA ASN A 38 -12.55 8.92 23.16
C ASN A 38 -12.54 8.40 21.72
N LEU A 39 -13.68 8.44 21.02
CA LEU A 39 -13.75 8.05 19.61
C LEU A 39 -12.95 8.99 18.71
N ILE A 40 -13.03 10.31 18.95
CA ILE A 40 -12.26 11.30 18.20
C ILE A 40 -10.76 11.10 18.43
N GLU A 41 -10.33 10.91 19.68
CA GLU A 41 -8.93 10.64 20.01
C GLU A 41 -8.41 9.34 19.38
N ALA A 42 -9.22 8.29 19.38
CA ALA A 42 -8.89 7.04 18.72
C ALA A 42 -8.75 7.23 17.20
N GLN A 43 -9.66 7.97 16.56
CA GLN A 43 -9.59 8.30 15.14
C GLN A 43 -8.34 9.12 14.79
N GLN A 44 -8.01 10.12 15.61
CA GLN A 44 -6.81 10.93 15.44
C GLN A 44 -5.54 10.10 15.59
N SER A 45 -5.48 9.21 16.58
CA SER A 45 -4.37 8.28 16.79
C SER A 45 -4.20 7.36 15.58
N MET A 46 -5.28 6.75 15.09
CA MET A 46 -5.26 5.90 13.89
C MET A 46 -4.75 6.66 12.67
N LYS A 47 -5.23 7.90 12.46
CA LYS A 47 -4.76 8.77 11.37
C LYS A 47 -3.26 9.05 11.49
N TYR A 48 -2.80 9.46 12.67
CA TYR A 48 -1.38 9.74 12.91
C TYR A 48 -0.49 8.54 12.59
N TYR A 49 -0.83 7.34 13.07
CA TYR A 49 -0.04 6.14 12.79
C TYR A 49 -0.11 5.71 11.32
N ALA A 50 -1.24 5.93 10.64
CA ALA A 50 -1.37 5.66 9.21
C ALA A 50 -0.52 6.62 8.37
N ASP A 51 -0.61 7.92 8.64
CA ASP A 51 0.13 8.96 7.93
C ASP A 51 1.63 8.85 8.17
N LYS A 52 2.07 8.50 9.39
CA LYS A 52 3.49 8.27 9.71
C LYS A 52 4.18 7.25 8.80
N LYS A 53 3.44 6.27 8.27
CA LYS A 53 3.98 5.25 7.35
C LYS A 53 3.81 5.59 5.87
N ARG A 54 3.01 6.61 5.54
CA ARG A 54 2.87 7.09 4.16
C ARG A 54 4.14 7.85 3.80
N THR A 55 4.78 7.40 2.74
CA THR A 55 5.92 8.11 2.12
C THR A 55 5.49 8.47 0.72
N GLU A 56 5.53 9.76 0.41
CA GLU A 56 5.39 10.21 -0.97
C GLU A 56 6.62 9.72 -1.73
N ARG A 57 6.35 9.01 -2.83
CA ARG A 57 7.38 8.46 -3.69
C ARG A 57 7.10 9.00 -5.07
N GLU A 58 8.08 9.64 -5.66
CA GLU A 58 7.97 10.11 -7.03
C GLU A 58 9.03 9.40 -7.87
N PHE A 59 8.65 9.02 -9.08
CA PHE A 59 9.52 8.38 -10.04
C PHE A 59 9.49 9.19 -11.32
N VAL A 60 10.64 9.33 -11.97
CA VAL A 60 10.74 10.02 -13.24
C VAL A 60 10.57 9.00 -14.37
N VAL A 61 9.95 9.41 -15.47
CA VAL A 61 9.91 8.59 -16.69
C VAL A 61 11.35 8.31 -17.14
N GLY A 62 11.67 7.04 -17.41
CA GLY A 62 13.03 6.58 -17.69
C GLY A 62 13.77 5.99 -16.49
N ASP A 63 13.29 6.19 -15.25
CA ASP A 63 13.88 5.54 -14.08
C ASP A 63 13.65 4.02 -14.12
N TYR A 64 14.67 3.27 -13.71
CA TYR A 64 14.53 1.84 -13.43
C TYR A 64 13.93 1.63 -12.04
N VAL A 65 12.88 0.83 -11.98
CA VAL A 65 12.16 0.51 -10.74
C VAL A 65 11.97 -0.99 -10.59
N TYR A 66 12.03 -1.45 -9.34
CA TYR A 66 11.61 -2.80 -8.99
C TYR A 66 10.12 -2.84 -8.71
N LEU A 67 9.46 -3.90 -9.19
CA LEU A 67 8.02 -4.10 -9.03
C LEU A 67 7.74 -5.16 -7.97
N ARG A 68 6.89 -4.84 -6.99
CA ARG A 68 6.36 -5.80 -6.03
C ARG A 68 5.16 -6.54 -6.63
N LEU A 69 5.28 -7.86 -6.79
CA LEU A 69 4.21 -8.73 -7.28
C LEU A 69 3.66 -9.62 -6.17
N GLN A 70 2.40 -10.03 -6.29
CA GLN A 70 1.84 -11.07 -5.44
C GLN A 70 2.00 -12.42 -6.13
N LEU A 71 3.07 -13.12 -5.77
CA LEU A 71 3.54 -14.33 -6.45
C LEU A 71 2.47 -15.42 -6.58
N TYR A 72 1.62 -15.58 -5.56
CA TYR A 72 0.54 -16.56 -5.58
C TYR A 72 -0.55 -16.31 -6.65
N ARG A 73 -0.62 -15.11 -7.23
CA ARG A 73 -1.60 -14.73 -8.26
C ARG A 73 -0.99 -14.44 -9.62
N GLN A 74 0.33 -14.25 -9.70
CA GLN A 74 1.00 -13.60 -10.83
C GLN A 74 2.27 -14.37 -11.24
N ASN A 75 2.08 -15.56 -11.83
CA ASN A 75 3.18 -16.44 -12.24
C ASN A 75 3.74 -16.14 -13.65
N SER A 76 3.06 -15.30 -14.44
CA SER A 76 3.43 -15.02 -15.83
C SER A 76 4.73 -14.24 -15.97
N LEU A 77 5.05 -13.34 -15.03
CA LEU A 77 6.29 -12.55 -15.06
C LEU A 77 7.51 -13.37 -14.68
N HIS A 78 7.40 -14.19 -13.64
CA HIS A 78 8.49 -15.00 -13.11
C HIS A 78 7.91 -16.20 -12.37
N SER A 79 7.89 -17.35 -13.03
CA SER A 79 7.55 -18.61 -12.38
C SER A 79 8.72 -19.08 -11.52
N ARG A 80 8.49 -19.27 -10.21
CA ARG A 80 9.51 -19.72 -9.25
C ARG A 80 9.01 -20.96 -8.52
N ARG A 81 9.91 -21.93 -8.34
CA ARG A 81 9.62 -23.20 -7.64
C ARG A 81 9.24 -22.98 -6.15
N ASN A 82 9.89 -22.03 -5.48
CA ASN A 82 9.69 -21.76 -4.06
C ASN A 82 9.17 -20.33 -3.84
N LEU A 83 7.88 -20.20 -3.49
CA LEU A 83 7.24 -18.88 -3.31
C LEU A 83 7.60 -18.21 -1.96
N LYS A 84 7.84 -19.01 -0.90
CA LYS A 84 8.08 -18.50 0.46
C LYS A 84 9.44 -17.80 0.63
N LEU A 85 10.45 -18.22 -0.12
CA LEU A 85 11.82 -17.68 -0.08
C LEU A 85 12.13 -16.77 -1.27
N ALA A 86 11.15 -16.49 -2.13
CA ALA A 86 11.35 -15.63 -3.28
C ALA A 86 11.56 -14.16 -2.86
N PRO A 87 12.38 -13.40 -3.62
CA PRO A 87 12.49 -11.97 -3.38
C PRO A 87 11.13 -11.29 -3.55
N LYS A 88 10.85 -10.32 -2.69
CA LYS A 88 9.57 -9.60 -2.66
C LYS A 88 9.38 -8.65 -3.86
N TYR A 89 10.48 -8.16 -4.41
CA TYR A 89 10.52 -7.23 -5.53
C TYR A 89 11.19 -7.91 -6.72
N PHE A 90 10.63 -7.70 -7.91
CA PHE A 90 10.99 -8.36 -9.16
C PHE A 90 11.52 -7.37 -10.16
N GLY A 91 12.62 -7.76 -10.82
CA GLY A 91 13.12 -7.16 -12.06
C GLY A 91 13.46 -5.68 -11.98
N SER A 92 14.29 -5.23 -12.89
CA SER A 92 14.45 -3.80 -13.18
C SER A 92 13.54 -3.48 -14.37
N PHE A 93 12.42 -2.81 -14.13
CA PHE A 93 11.53 -2.39 -15.21
C PHE A 93 11.68 -0.90 -15.45
N LEU A 94 11.69 -0.51 -16.73
CA LEU A 94 11.77 0.88 -17.11
C LEU A 94 10.39 1.53 -16.95
N THR A 95 10.38 2.69 -16.30
CA THR A 95 9.18 3.53 -16.19
C THR A 95 8.91 4.19 -17.53
N ASP A 96 7.87 3.75 -18.22
CA ASP A 96 7.52 4.18 -19.57
C ASP A 96 6.78 5.52 -19.56
N GLU A 97 5.74 5.63 -18.73
CA GLU A 97 4.89 6.82 -18.63
C GLU A 97 4.32 6.94 -17.22
N ARG A 98 4.05 8.19 -16.77
CA ARG A 98 3.33 8.48 -15.53
C ARG A 98 1.83 8.61 -15.83
N ILE A 99 1.02 7.72 -15.26
CA ILE A 99 -0.44 7.73 -15.40
C ILE A 99 -1.04 8.40 -14.16
N GLY A 100 -1.18 9.73 -14.23
CA GLY A 100 -1.70 10.54 -13.13
C GLY A 100 -0.73 10.70 -11.95
N GLY A 101 -1.24 11.09 -10.79
CA GLY A 101 -0.40 11.39 -9.62
C GLY A 101 0.29 10.16 -9.01
N VAL A 102 -0.35 8.99 -9.07
CA VAL A 102 -0.05 7.85 -8.19
C VAL A 102 0.19 6.53 -8.93
N ALA A 103 0.06 6.50 -10.25
CA ALA A 103 0.28 5.29 -11.04
C ALA A 103 1.30 5.51 -12.17
N TYR A 104 2.02 4.45 -12.49
CA TYR A 104 3.06 4.45 -13.53
C TYR A 104 2.90 3.23 -14.42
N ARG A 105 3.12 3.43 -15.73
CA ARG A 105 3.20 2.36 -16.72
C ARG A 105 4.65 1.87 -16.79
N LEU A 106 4.83 0.56 -16.66
CA LEU A 106 6.14 -0.09 -16.77
C LEU A 106 6.27 -0.84 -18.09
N LYS A 107 7.48 -0.85 -18.66
CA LYS A 107 7.81 -1.74 -19.78
C LYS A 107 7.98 -3.17 -19.27
N LEU A 108 6.90 -3.94 -19.32
CA LEU A 108 6.91 -5.37 -19.05
C LEU A 108 7.16 -6.19 -20.32
N PRO A 109 7.72 -7.41 -20.22
CA PRO A 109 7.83 -8.33 -21.34
C PRO A 109 6.43 -8.68 -21.90
N PRO A 110 6.27 -8.82 -23.23
CA PRO A 110 4.98 -9.11 -23.85
C PRO A 110 4.41 -10.48 -23.48
N THR A 111 5.22 -11.38 -22.93
CA THR A 111 4.81 -12.69 -22.40
C THR A 111 3.97 -12.59 -21.12
N THR A 112 3.82 -11.39 -20.58
CA THR A 112 3.19 -11.14 -19.29
C THR A 112 1.69 -10.86 -19.42
N SER A 113 0.85 -11.71 -18.83
CA SER A 113 -0.60 -11.47 -18.71
C SER A 113 -0.98 -10.56 -17.52
N ILE A 114 -0.19 -9.52 -17.25
CA ILE A 114 -0.42 -8.58 -16.13
C ILE A 114 -0.47 -7.18 -16.73
N HIS A 115 -1.46 -6.39 -16.32
CA HIS A 115 -1.58 -5.01 -16.76
C HIS A 115 -0.32 -4.21 -16.38
N PRO A 116 0.27 -3.44 -17.31
CA PRO A 116 1.55 -2.76 -17.09
C PRO A 116 1.46 -1.52 -16.20
N VAL A 117 0.28 -1.20 -15.66
CA VAL A 117 0.03 0.00 -14.85
C VAL A 117 0.00 -0.38 -13.37
N PHE A 118 0.87 0.25 -12.58
CA PHE A 118 1.03 -0.05 -11.16
C PHE A 118 0.98 1.19 -10.30
N HIS A 119 0.40 1.04 -9.10
CA HIS A 119 0.40 2.08 -8.08
C HIS A 119 1.82 2.28 -7.50
N VAL A 120 2.16 3.52 -7.18
CA VAL A 120 3.47 3.96 -6.67
C VAL A 120 3.98 3.13 -5.48
N SER A 121 3.08 2.66 -4.61
CA SER A 121 3.43 1.87 -3.42
C SER A 121 3.98 0.48 -3.73
N LEU A 122 3.73 -0.04 -4.94
CA LEU A 122 4.26 -1.32 -5.41
C LEU A 122 5.64 -1.17 -6.05
N LEU A 123 6.09 0.07 -6.28
CA LEU A 123 7.33 0.39 -6.94
C LEU A 123 8.41 0.76 -5.92
N LYS A 124 9.65 0.40 -6.24
CA LYS A 124 10.83 0.79 -5.49
C LYS A 124 11.90 1.26 -6.47
N LYS A 125 12.43 2.47 -6.29
CA LYS A 125 13.51 2.99 -7.14
C LYS A 125 14.71 2.05 -7.08
N GLN A 126 15.26 1.72 -8.23
CA GLN A 126 16.55 1.07 -8.29
C GLN A 126 17.61 2.11 -7.92
N LEU A 127 18.24 1.91 -6.77
CA LEU A 127 19.47 2.62 -6.48
C LEU A 127 20.48 2.08 -7.49
N GLU A 128 21.13 2.96 -8.24
CA GLU A 128 22.27 2.57 -9.05
C GLU A 128 23.30 1.96 -8.12
N THR A 129 23.30 0.63 -8.02
CA THR A 129 24.48 -0.08 -7.57
C THR A 129 25.48 0.25 -8.65
N SER A 130 26.42 1.15 -8.32
CA SER A 130 27.70 1.29 -9.02
C SER A 130 28.02 -0.06 -9.64
N THR A 131 27.92 -0.10 -10.97
CA THR A 131 28.40 -1.17 -11.84
C THR A 131 29.47 -1.95 -11.11
N HIS A 132 29.23 -3.24 -10.84
CA HIS A 132 30.26 -4.09 -10.22
C HIS A 132 31.60 -3.77 -10.91
N PRO A 133 32.59 -3.21 -10.20
CA PRO A 133 33.80 -2.67 -10.83
C PRO A 133 34.52 -3.74 -11.67
N HIS A 134 34.28 -5.01 -11.37
CA HIS A 134 34.79 -6.17 -12.09
C HIS A 134 34.35 -6.26 -13.57
N LEU A 135 33.10 -5.89 -13.93
CA LEU A 135 32.64 -5.98 -15.32
C LEU A 135 33.21 -4.86 -16.20
N LEU A 136 33.52 -3.70 -15.61
CA LEU A 136 34.19 -2.60 -16.31
C LEU A 136 35.68 -2.93 -16.56
N TYR A 137 36.33 -3.65 -15.63
CA TYR A 137 37.69 -4.15 -15.83
C TYR A 137 37.77 -5.14 -16.99
N LEU A 138 36.85 -6.11 -17.08
CA LEU A 138 36.85 -7.05 -18.21
C LEU A 138 36.58 -6.34 -19.55
N TYR A 139 35.64 -5.40 -19.59
CA TYR A 139 35.34 -4.66 -20.82
C TYR A 139 36.47 -3.72 -21.25
N THR A 140 37.12 -3.05 -20.29
CA THR A 140 38.28 -2.19 -20.56
C THR A 140 39.49 -3.02 -20.95
N MET A 141 39.76 -4.13 -20.25
CA MET A 141 40.88 -5.01 -20.55
C MET A 141 40.71 -5.72 -21.90
N MET A 142 39.50 -6.14 -22.27
CA MET A 142 39.21 -6.67 -23.61
C MET A 142 39.40 -5.63 -24.72
N LYS A 143 39.00 -4.36 -24.50
CA LYS A 143 39.26 -3.29 -25.47
C LYS A 143 40.74 -2.93 -25.60
N VAL A 144 41.47 -2.91 -24.49
CA VAL A 144 42.93 -2.67 -24.50
C VAL A 144 43.66 -3.81 -25.20
N PHE A 145 43.26 -5.08 -24.97
CA PHE A 145 43.81 -6.23 -25.70
C PHE A 145 43.49 -6.20 -27.20
N ALA A 146 42.27 -5.85 -27.58
CA ALA A 146 41.88 -5.70 -28.98
C ALA A 146 42.69 -4.60 -29.70
N GLY A 147 42.95 -3.48 -29.01
CA GLY A 147 43.79 -2.39 -29.54
C GLY A 147 45.27 -2.78 -29.71
N TYR A 148 45.81 -3.63 -28.83
CA TYR A 148 47.20 -4.10 -28.90
C TYR A 148 47.45 -5.11 -30.03
N ILE A 149 46.46 -5.92 -30.37
CA ILE A 149 46.58 -6.91 -31.47
C ILE A 149 46.53 -6.21 -32.84
N GLN A 150 45.86 -5.07 -32.95
CA GLN A 150 45.77 -4.30 -34.19
C GLN A 150 47.03 -3.45 -34.49
N LEU A 151 47.93 -3.25 -33.52
CA LEU A 151 49.16 -2.46 -33.66
C LEU A 151 50.42 -3.33 -33.87
N LEU A 152 50.26 -4.66 -33.89
CA LEU A 152 51.33 -5.66 -33.97
C LEU A 152 51.25 -6.53 -35.26
N PHE A 153 50.44 -6.09 -36.22
CA PHE A 153 50.35 -6.55 -37.60
C PHE A 153 50.28 -5.34 -38.53
#